data_AF-A0A3D6BDA9-F1
#
_entry.id   AF-A0A3D6BDA9-F1
#
_cell.length_a   1.000
_cell.length_b   1.000
_cell.length_c   1.000
_cell.angle_alpha   90.00
_cell.angle_beta   90.00
_cell.angle_gamma   90.00
#
_symmetry.space_group_name_H-M   'P 1'
#
loop_
_entity.id
_entity.type
_entity.pdbx_description
1 polymer ?
#
loop_
_entity_poly.entity_id
_entity_poly.type
_entity_poly.pdbx_seq_one_letter_code
_entity_poly.pdbx_strand_id
1 'polypeptide(L)'
;MIKYIISIFLSFAFIISCASKEEKLQNLKDYVQKISSELKFEDGFDIIKVIGERRSRARSYYLNDKLVFINETVSIGDRGTSSIKYFFKDGNLINYSEKTILMKDDSLNIESKTLINLELYLDDKSILESEYLVAGVQKPFADTEVDRIIDHSRVLKELSDKNKPANK
;
A
#
# COMPACT_ATOMS: atom_id res chain seq x y z
N MET A 1 15.95 43.84 35.63
CA MET A 1 14.67 43.43 34.99
C MET A 1 14.93 42.61 33.72
N ILE A 2 15.67 41.49 33.82
CA ILE A 2 16.04 40.64 32.66
C ILE A 2 15.57 39.18 32.84
N LYS A 3 14.99 38.83 34.01
CA LYS A 3 14.60 37.45 34.34
C LYS A 3 13.20 37.04 33.86
N TYR A 4 12.36 37.97 33.39
CA TYR A 4 10.96 37.68 33.05
C TYR A 4 10.68 37.43 31.56
N ILE A 5 11.64 37.66 30.67
CA ILE A 5 11.43 37.51 29.22
C ILE A 5 11.65 36.05 28.75
N ILE A 6 12.43 35.26 29.50
CA ILE A 6 12.75 33.87 29.13
C ILE A 6 11.61 32.89 29.48
N SER A 7 10.66 33.28 30.34
CA SER A 7 9.58 32.39 30.78
C SER A 7 8.36 32.33 29.86
N ILE A 8 8.26 33.18 28.84
CA ILE A 8 7.08 33.25 27.94
C ILE A 8 7.30 32.46 26.63
N PHE A 9 8.55 32.16 26.28
CA PHE A 9 8.86 31.41 25.04
C PHE A 9 8.83 29.88 25.20
N LEU A 10 8.74 29.35 26.43
CA LEU A 10 8.72 27.91 26.68
C LEU A 10 7.31 27.28 26.60
N SER A 11 6.26 28.09 26.58
CA SER A 11 4.86 27.64 26.51
C SER A 11 4.35 27.46 25.07
N PHE A 12 5.11 27.86 24.05
CA PHE A 12 4.77 27.66 22.64
C PHE A 12 5.36 26.38 22.01
N ALA A 13 6.17 25.63 22.76
CA ALA A 13 6.82 24.42 22.25
C ALA A 13 5.96 23.14 22.33
N PHE A 14 4.70 23.23 22.78
CA PHE A 14 3.82 22.06 23.00
C PHE A 14 2.67 21.91 22.00
N ILE A 15 2.70 22.60 20.86
CA ILE A 15 1.80 22.30 19.73
C ILE A 15 2.56 21.45 18.71
N ILE A 16 3.14 20.34 19.18
CA ILE A 16 3.50 19.25 18.26
C ILE A 16 2.15 18.65 17.87
N SER A 17 1.65 19.08 16.72
CA SER A 17 0.40 18.59 16.12
C SER A 17 0.49 17.07 15.95
N CYS A 18 -0.02 16.34 16.93
CA CYS A 18 -0.48 14.98 16.70
C CYS A 18 -1.75 15.10 15.86
N ALA A 19 -1.59 15.14 14.54
CA ALA A 19 -2.71 15.01 13.61
C ALA A 19 -3.57 13.82 14.04
N SER A 20 -4.88 14.03 14.15
CA SER A 20 -5.80 12.99 14.61
C SER A 20 -5.76 11.79 13.66
N LYS A 21 -6.11 10.59 14.16
CA LYS A 21 -6.18 9.38 13.33
C LYS A 21 -7.05 9.60 12.07
N GLU A 22 -8.17 10.29 12.24
CA GLU A 22 -9.11 10.62 11.17
C GLU A 22 -8.50 11.57 10.13
N GLU A 23 -7.84 12.64 10.59
CA GLU A 23 -7.16 13.58 9.71
C GLU A 23 -6.04 12.91 8.90
N LYS A 24 -5.26 12.03 9.55
CA LYS A 24 -4.24 11.23 8.86
C LYS A 24 -4.87 10.34 7.80
N LEU A 25 -5.92 9.60 8.15
CA LEU A 25 -6.63 8.71 7.22
C LEU A 25 -7.17 9.48 6.01
N GLN A 26 -7.83 10.61 6.24
CA GLN A 26 -8.37 11.44 5.16
C GLN A 26 -7.26 11.95 4.24
N ASN A 27 -6.16 12.44 4.81
CA ASN A 27 -4.99 12.85 4.01
C ASN A 27 -4.46 11.70 3.13
N LEU A 28 -4.37 10.47 3.66
CA LEU A 28 -3.93 9.32 2.86
C LEU A 28 -4.91 8.97 1.74
N LYS A 29 -6.22 9.02 2.00
CA LYS A 29 -7.26 8.84 0.98
C LYS A 29 -7.14 9.87 -0.13
N ASP A 30 -6.88 11.13 0.20
CA ASP A 30 -6.67 12.20 -0.78
C ASP A 30 -5.44 11.93 -1.65
N TYR A 31 -4.33 11.42 -1.09
CA TYR A 31 -3.15 11.02 -1.88
C TYR A 31 -3.46 9.85 -2.81
N VAL A 32 -4.19 8.83 -2.34
CA VAL A 32 -4.59 7.69 -3.18
C VAL A 32 -5.47 8.16 -4.34
N GLN A 33 -6.43 9.05 -4.07
CA GLN A 33 -7.29 9.63 -5.10
C GLN A 33 -6.49 10.46 -6.10
N LYS A 34 -5.60 11.33 -5.61
CA LYS A 34 -4.71 12.13 -6.46
C LYS A 34 -3.90 11.24 -7.38
N ILE A 35 -3.22 10.24 -6.83
CA ILE A 35 -2.45 9.27 -7.59
C ILE A 35 -3.32 8.65 -8.67
N SER A 36 -4.46 8.09 -8.29
CA SER A 36 -5.38 7.40 -9.21
C SER A 36 -5.89 8.30 -10.35
N SER A 37 -6.10 9.59 -10.08
CA SER A 37 -6.62 10.56 -11.06
C SER A 37 -5.58 11.09 -12.05
N GLU A 38 -4.31 11.12 -11.65
CA GLU A 38 -3.20 11.65 -12.46
C GLU A 38 -2.44 10.55 -13.22
N LEU A 39 -2.74 9.27 -12.95
CA LEU A 39 -2.13 8.13 -13.64
C LEU A 39 -2.46 8.13 -15.12
N LYS A 40 -1.41 8.12 -15.95
CA LYS A 40 -1.50 7.83 -17.39
C LYS A 40 -0.92 6.45 -17.66
N PHE A 41 -1.63 5.65 -18.45
CA PHE A 41 -1.25 4.26 -18.68
C PHE A 41 0.11 4.13 -19.38
N GLU A 42 0.39 5.06 -20.30
CA GLU A 42 1.63 5.15 -21.09
C GLU A 42 2.88 5.46 -20.26
N ASP A 43 2.73 6.10 -19.09
CA ASP A 43 3.85 6.45 -18.20
C ASP A 43 4.35 5.24 -17.40
N GLY A 44 3.58 4.15 -17.40
CA GLY A 44 3.90 2.94 -16.66
C GLY A 44 5.02 2.13 -17.31
N PHE A 45 5.90 1.56 -16.49
CA PHE A 45 6.92 0.60 -16.93
C PHE A 45 6.83 -0.71 -16.15
N ASP A 46 7.18 -1.80 -16.81
CA ASP A 46 7.00 -3.15 -16.27
C ASP A 46 8.25 -3.64 -15.52
N ILE A 47 8.00 -4.40 -14.46
CA ILE A 47 8.98 -5.09 -13.62
C ILE A 47 8.49 -6.52 -13.48
N ILE A 48 9.41 -7.47 -13.57
CA ILE A 48 9.10 -8.89 -13.40
C ILE A 48 9.84 -9.39 -12.16
N LYS A 49 9.10 -10.02 -11.24
CA LYS A 49 9.63 -10.70 -10.06
C LYS A 49 9.15 -12.14 -10.07
N VAL A 50 10.07 -13.10 -9.91
CA VAL A 50 9.73 -14.52 -9.82
C VAL A 50 10.16 -15.01 -8.44
N ILE A 51 9.23 -15.58 -7.66
CA ILE A 51 9.51 -16.20 -6.36
C ILE A 51 8.96 -17.63 -6.39
N GLY A 52 9.84 -18.61 -6.57
CA GLY A 52 9.42 -20.01 -6.75
C GLY A 52 8.48 -20.16 -7.95
N GLU A 53 7.30 -20.74 -7.73
CA GLU A 53 6.25 -20.89 -8.76
C GLU A 53 5.42 -19.61 -8.98
N ARG A 54 5.50 -18.63 -8.06
CA ARG A 54 4.73 -17.39 -8.16
C ARG A 54 5.43 -16.43 -9.12
N ARG A 55 4.74 -16.12 -10.21
CA ARG A 55 5.16 -15.10 -11.17
C ARG A 55 4.41 -13.81 -10.87
N SER A 56 5.16 -12.81 -10.44
CA SER A 56 4.71 -11.46 -10.24
C SER A 56 5.10 -10.62 -11.45
N ARG A 57 4.11 -9.95 -12.03
CA ARG A 57 4.32 -8.87 -12.99
C ARG A 57 3.80 -7.60 -12.36
N ALA A 58 4.68 -6.63 -12.17
CA ALA A 58 4.32 -5.34 -11.61
C ALA A 58 4.52 -4.24 -12.66
N ARG A 59 3.58 -3.30 -12.73
CA ARG A 59 3.72 -2.08 -13.53
C ARG A 59 3.77 -0.90 -12.59
N SER A 60 4.85 -0.13 -12.69
CA SER A 60 5.13 1.00 -11.81
C SER A 60 4.91 2.32 -12.50
N TYR A 61 4.47 3.31 -11.75
CA TYR A 61 4.14 4.65 -12.21
C TYR A 61 4.67 5.66 -11.20
N TYR A 62 5.40 6.67 -11.69
CA TYR A 62 5.94 7.76 -10.87
C TYR A 62 5.25 9.04 -11.31
N LEU A 63 4.36 9.57 -10.48
CA LEU A 63 3.81 10.90 -10.70
C LEU A 63 4.87 11.96 -10.43
N ASN A 64 5.70 11.69 -9.41
CA ASN A 64 6.91 12.44 -9.08
C ASN A 64 7.79 11.56 -8.18
N ASP A 65 8.86 12.12 -7.61
CA ASP A 65 9.79 11.38 -6.75
C ASP A 65 9.19 10.95 -5.41
N LYS A 66 8.04 11.50 -5.02
CA LYS A 66 7.35 11.21 -3.75
C LYS A 66 6.15 10.30 -3.91
N LEU A 67 5.40 10.43 -5.00
CA LEU A 67 4.15 9.71 -5.23
C LEU A 67 4.35 8.63 -6.27
N VAL A 68 4.24 7.38 -5.83
CA VAL A 68 4.49 6.20 -6.65
C VAL A 68 3.34 5.22 -6.52
N PHE A 69 2.94 4.65 -7.65
CA PHE A 69 1.93 3.61 -7.72
C PHE A 69 2.53 2.37 -8.36
N ILE A 70 2.24 1.19 -7.80
CA ILE A 70 2.62 -0.09 -8.36
C ILE A 70 1.39 -0.97 -8.43
N ASN A 71 1.11 -1.50 -9.63
CA ASN A 71 0.07 -2.51 -9.85
C ASN A 71 0.73 -3.85 -10.14
N GLU A 72 0.56 -4.82 -9.25
CA GLU A 72 1.09 -6.17 -9.36
C GLU A 72 -0.02 -7.17 -9.70
N THR A 73 0.25 -8.06 -10.65
CA THR A 73 -0.55 -9.25 -10.89
C THR A 73 0.28 -10.47 -10.51
N VAL A 74 -0.28 -11.31 -9.65
CA VAL A 74 0.34 -12.56 -9.19
C VAL A 74 -0.52 -13.74 -9.61
N SER A 75 0.07 -14.68 -10.35
CA SER A 75 -0.54 -15.98 -10.61
C SER A 75 -0.20 -16.95 -9.47
N ILE A 76 -1.22 -17.65 -8.96
CA ILE A 76 -1.11 -18.66 -7.90
C ILE A 76 -1.28 -20.05 -8.55
N GLY A 77 -0.43 -20.37 -9.54
CA GLY A 77 -0.60 -21.57 -10.38
C GLY A 77 -2.00 -21.63 -11.00
N ASP A 78 -2.60 -22.83 -11.00
CA ASP A 78 -3.97 -23.05 -11.48
C ASP A 78 -5.05 -22.71 -10.42
N ARG A 79 -4.62 -22.27 -9.22
CA ARG A 79 -5.49 -22.08 -8.05
C ARG A 79 -6.09 -20.69 -7.98
N GLY A 80 -5.54 -19.72 -8.70
CA GLY A 80 -6.06 -18.36 -8.64
C GLY A 80 -5.14 -17.28 -9.16
N THR A 81 -5.60 -16.04 -8.99
CA THR A 81 -4.87 -14.84 -9.38
C THR A 81 -5.19 -13.71 -8.43
N SER A 82 -4.17 -12.93 -8.10
CA SER A 82 -4.27 -11.72 -7.29
C SER A 82 -3.91 -10.50 -8.14
N SER A 83 -4.72 -9.45 -8.05
CA SER A 83 -4.37 -8.11 -8.52
C SER A 83 -4.18 -7.23 -7.30
N ILE A 84 -3.01 -6.63 -7.17
CA ILE A 84 -2.57 -5.93 -5.98
C ILE A 84 -2.10 -4.53 -6.38
N LYS A 85 -2.52 -3.54 -5.62
CA LYS A 85 -2.21 -2.13 -5.80
C LYS A 85 -1.46 -1.63 -4.57
N TYR A 86 -0.36 -0.94 -4.82
CA TYR A 86 0.47 -0.32 -3.80
C TYR A 86 0.57 1.18 -4.09
N PHE A 87 0.24 1.99 -3.09
CA PHE A 87 0.39 3.44 -3.16
C PHE A 87 1.45 3.88 -2.17
N PHE A 88 2.44 4.62 -2.65
CA PHE A 88 3.53 5.12 -1.85
C PHE A 88 3.53 6.64 -1.79
N LYS A 89 3.87 7.17 -0.62
CA LYS A 89 4.17 8.58 -0.39
C LYS A 89 5.48 8.71 0.37
N ASP A 90 6.41 9.49 -0.17
CA ASP A 90 7.73 9.71 0.41
C ASP A 90 8.47 8.40 0.72
N GLY A 91 8.29 7.38 -0.14
CA GLY A 91 8.88 6.04 0.01
C GLY A 91 8.12 5.09 0.92
N ASN A 92 7.14 5.56 1.70
CA ASN A 92 6.35 4.73 2.61
C ASN A 92 5.07 4.24 1.95
N LEU A 93 4.69 2.99 2.21
CA LEU A 93 3.40 2.43 1.78
C LEU A 93 2.27 3.08 2.57
N ILE A 94 1.34 3.73 1.88
CA ILE A 94 0.19 4.42 2.50
C ILE A 94 -1.14 3.71 2.25
N ASN A 95 -1.23 2.93 1.18
CA ASN A 95 -2.37 2.08 0.90
C ASN A 95 -1.96 0.80 0.18
N TYR A 96 -2.63 -0.28 0.56
CA TYR A 96 -2.54 -1.58 -0.06
C TYR A 96 -3.95 -2.03 -0.41
N SER A 97 -4.18 -2.42 -1.66
CA SER A 97 -5.46 -2.98 -2.09
C SER A 97 -5.22 -4.26 -2.90
N GLU A 98 -5.74 -5.38 -2.43
CA GLU A 98 -5.66 -6.69 -3.07
C GLU A 98 -7.05 -7.20 -3.43
N LYS A 99 -7.17 -7.72 -4.64
CA LYS A 99 -8.31 -8.49 -5.10
C LYS A 99 -7.83 -9.84 -5.59
N THR A 100 -8.23 -10.89 -4.89
CA THR A 100 -7.81 -12.26 -5.16
C THR A 100 -8.99 -13.13 -5.51
N ILE A 101 -8.87 -13.85 -6.63
CA ILE A 101 -9.82 -14.87 -7.05
C ILE A 101 -9.15 -16.23 -6.85
N LEU A 102 -9.71 -17.03 -5.96
CA LEU A 102 -9.32 -18.43 -5.77
C LEU A 102 -10.33 -19.35 -6.45
N MET A 103 -9.82 -20.35 -7.15
CA MET A 103 -10.60 -21.44 -7.73
C MET A 103 -10.92 -22.48 -6.64
N LYS A 104 -11.88 -23.36 -6.91
CA LYS A 104 -12.15 -24.51 -6.04
C LYS A 104 -10.85 -25.32 -5.87
N ASP A 105 -10.46 -25.58 -4.63
CA ASP A 105 -9.27 -26.34 -4.29
C ASP A 105 -9.51 -27.13 -3.00
N ASP A 106 -9.66 -28.45 -3.14
CA ASP A 106 -9.94 -29.36 -2.03
C ASP A 106 -8.75 -29.44 -1.04
N SER A 107 -7.52 -29.13 -1.48
CA SER A 107 -6.33 -29.12 -0.60
C SER A 107 -6.27 -27.92 0.35
N LEU A 108 -7.02 -26.86 0.02
CA LEU A 108 -7.11 -25.62 0.79
C LEU A 108 -8.50 -25.43 1.42
N ASN A 109 -9.36 -26.45 1.38
CA ASN A 109 -10.77 -26.39 1.82
C ASN A 109 -11.58 -25.26 1.15
N ILE A 110 -11.28 -24.96 -0.13
CA ILE A 110 -12.03 -23.97 -0.91
C ILE A 110 -13.08 -24.71 -1.72
N GLU A 111 -14.31 -24.77 -1.19
CA GLU A 111 -15.41 -25.54 -1.78
C GLU A 111 -15.97 -24.94 -3.08
N SER A 112 -15.76 -23.63 -3.28
CA SER A 112 -16.22 -22.90 -4.45
C SER A 112 -15.31 -21.71 -4.77
N LYS A 113 -15.44 -21.17 -5.99
CA LYS A 113 -14.70 -19.98 -6.41
C LYS A 113 -14.92 -18.85 -5.40
N THR A 114 -13.84 -18.39 -4.78
CA THR A 114 -13.88 -17.44 -3.67
C THR A 114 -13.22 -16.13 -4.09
N LEU A 115 -13.94 -15.03 -3.86
CA LEU A 115 -13.39 -13.69 -3.99
C LEU A 115 -12.90 -13.20 -2.62
N ILE A 116 -11.67 -12.72 -2.58
CA ILE A 116 -11.06 -12.08 -1.42
C ILE A 116 -10.75 -10.64 -1.81
N ASN A 117 -11.19 -9.67 -1.01
CA ASN A 117 -10.79 -8.27 -1.13
C ASN A 117 -10.13 -7.84 0.17
N LEU A 118 -8.99 -7.17 0.08
CA LEU A 118 -8.29 -6.58 1.21
C LEU A 118 -7.93 -5.15 0.84
N GLU A 119 -8.32 -4.19 1.66
CA GLU A 119 -7.89 -2.80 1.57
C GLU A 119 -7.35 -2.35 2.93
N LEU A 120 -6.18 -1.72 2.91
CA LEU A 120 -5.48 -1.22 4.10
C LEU A 120 -5.01 0.20 3.87
N TYR A 121 -5.26 1.08 4.84
CA TYR A 121 -4.60 2.38 4.95
C TYR A 121 -3.60 2.34 6.11
N LEU A 122 -2.36 2.72 5.84
CA LEU A 122 -1.24 2.54 6.75
C LEU A 122 -0.54 3.87 7.07
N ASP A 123 -0.24 4.07 8.35
CA ASP A 123 0.73 5.06 8.82
C ASP A 123 1.94 4.29 9.35
N ASP A 124 2.94 4.11 8.48
CA ASP A 124 4.06 3.18 8.68
C ASP A 124 3.56 1.74 8.93
N LYS A 125 3.77 1.19 10.14
CA LYS A 125 3.27 -0.14 10.51
C LYS A 125 1.87 -0.15 11.11
N SER A 126 1.28 1.02 11.34
CA SER A 126 0.00 1.14 12.02
C SER A 126 -1.16 1.10 11.03
N ILE A 127 -2.13 0.22 11.26
CA ILE A 127 -3.38 0.20 10.49
C ILE A 127 -4.26 1.37 10.92
N LEU A 128 -4.48 2.31 10.00
CA LEU A 128 -5.47 3.37 10.19
C LEU A 128 -6.88 2.85 9.92
N GLU A 129 -7.06 2.13 8.82
CA GLU A 129 -8.32 1.53 8.38
C GLU A 129 -8.03 0.23 7.62
N SER A 130 -8.93 -0.74 7.75
CA SER A 130 -8.84 -2.02 7.03
C SER A 130 -10.23 -2.53 6.66
N GLU A 131 -10.38 -3.03 5.44
CA GLU A 131 -11.50 -3.83 5.00
C GLU A 131 -11.00 -5.16 4.46
N TYR A 132 -11.38 -6.27 5.10
CA TYR A 132 -11.03 -7.62 4.66
C TYR A 132 -12.29 -8.45 4.46
N LEU A 133 -12.59 -8.79 3.21
CA LEU A 133 -13.78 -9.51 2.79
C LEU A 133 -13.38 -10.84 2.17
N VAL A 134 -13.96 -11.93 2.69
CA VAL A 134 -13.83 -13.28 2.11
C VAL A 134 -15.22 -13.76 1.73
N ALA A 135 -15.43 -14.03 0.44
CA ALA A 135 -16.75 -14.34 -0.13
C ALA A 135 -17.83 -13.31 0.26
N GLY A 136 -17.45 -12.03 0.34
CA GLY A 136 -18.35 -10.93 0.73
C GLY A 136 -18.61 -10.81 2.24
N VAL A 137 -18.05 -11.69 3.06
CA VAL A 137 -18.18 -11.62 4.52
C VAL A 137 -16.96 -10.94 5.12
N GLN A 138 -17.18 -9.93 5.96
CA GLN A 138 -16.09 -9.25 6.66
C GLN A 138 -15.40 -10.19 7.65
N LYS A 139 -14.07 -10.20 7.61
CA LYS A 139 -13.20 -11.00 8.47
C LYS A 139 -12.22 -10.07 9.21
N PRO A 140 -11.79 -10.44 10.43
CA PRO A 140 -10.70 -9.73 11.07
C PRO A 140 -9.41 -9.90 10.27
N PHE A 141 -8.64 -8.83 10.13
CA PHE A 141 -7.31 -8.84 9.54
C PHE A 141 -6.26 -8.78 10.65
N ALA A 142 -5.19 -9.58 10.55
CA ALA A 142 -4.19 -9.69 11.61
C ALA A 142 -3.01 -8.74 11.36
N ASP A 143 -2.61 -7.97 12.38
CA ASP A 143 -1.47 -7.05 12.30
C ASP A 143 -0.17 -7.76 11.90
N THR A 144 0.00 -9.04 12.25
CA THR A 144 1.17 -9.85 11.86
C THR A 144 1.32 -10.04 10.35
N GLU A 145 0.24 -9.85 9.58
CA GLU A 145 0.27 -9.92 8.12
C GLU A 145 0.74 -8.60 7.48
N VAL A 146 0.64 -7.47 8.20
CA VAL A 146 1.05 -6.14 7.73
C VAL A 146 2.55 -6.09 7.45
N ASP A 147 3.38 -6.63 8.33
CA ASP A 147 4.84 -6.65 8.15
C ASP A 147 5.24 -7.33 6.82
N ARG A 148 4.57 -8.44 6.48
CA ARG A 148 4.82 -9.16 5.21
C ARG A 148 4.43 -8.32 4.00
N ILE A 149 3.31 -7.60 4.07
CA ILE A 149 2.85 -6.69 3.02
C ILE A 149 3.85 -5.55 2.83
N ILE A 150 4.27 -4.91 3.93
CA ILE A 150 5.23 -3.81 3.91
C ILE A 150 6.57 -4.29 3.32
N ASP A 151 7.10 -5.41 3.80
CA ASP A 151 8.38 -5.95 3.32
C ASP A 151 8.35 -6.26 1.82
N HIS A 152 7.30 -6.94 1.35
CA HIS A 152 7.16 -7.22 -0.08
C HIS A 152 6.99 -5.94 -0.90
N SER A 153 6.23 -4.96 -0.40
CA SER A 153 6.04 -3.66 -1.05
C SER A 153 7.36 -2.90 -1.20
N ARG A 154 8.24 -2.97 -0.19
CA ARG A 154 9.57 -2.36 -0.21
C ARG A 154 10.44 -3.01 -1.29
N VAL A 155 10.43 -4.34 -1.40
CA VAL A 155 11.17 -5.03 -2.48
C VAL A 155 10.67 -4.59 -3.86
N LEU A 156 9.34 -4.48 -4.05
CA LEU A 156 8.79 -3.99 -5.32
C LEU A 156 9.22 -2.55 -5.60
N LYS A 157 9.21 -1.68 -4.59
CA LYS A 157 9.62 -0.29 -4.71
C LYS A 157 11.11 -0.17 -5.07
N GLU A 158 11.98 -0.93 -4.43
CA GLU A 158 13.41 -0.96 -4.74
C GLU A 158 13.68 -1.44 -6.17
N LEU A 159 12.99 -2.49 -6.62
CA LEU A 159 13.08 -2.95 -8.01
C LEU A 159 12.57 -1.87 -8.97
N SER A 160 11.52 -1.15 -8.58
CA SER A 160 10.94 -0.07 -9.36
C SER A 160 11.90 1.10 -9.52
N ASP A 161 12.51 1.56 -8.43
CA ASP A 161 13.50 2.63 -8.45
C ASP A 161 14.71 2.26 -9.33
N LYS A 162 15.18 1.01 -9.22
CA LYS A 162 16.31 0.51 -10.00
C LYS A 162 16.03 0.44 -11.51
N ASN A 163 14.80 0.14 -11.89
CA ASN A 163 14.39 -0.04 -13.29
C ASN A 163 13.66 1.18 -13.87
N LYS A 164 13.54 2.28 -13.10
CA LYS A 164 12.93 3.53 -13.55
C LYS A 164 13.68 4.00 -14.81
N PRO A 165 12.98 4.21 -15.94
CA PRO A 165 13.61 4.77 -17.12
C PRO A 165 14.24 6.13 -16.78
N ALA A 166 15.48 6.35 -17.20
CA ALA A 166 16.07 7.67 -17.14
C ALA A 166 15.17 8.62 -17.95
N ASN A 167 14.74 9.74 -17.34
CA ASN A 167 13.85 10.72 -17.97
C ASN A 167 14.32 11.00 -19.40
N LYS A 168 13.42 10.82 -20.38
CA LYS A 168 13.67 11.19 -21.78
C LYS A 168 13.68 12.69 -21.96
#